data_AF-A0A957V044-F1
#
_entry.id   AF-A0A957V044-F1
#
_cell.length_a   1.000
_cell.length_b   1.000
_cell.length_c   1.000
_cell.angle_alpha   90.00
_cell.angle_beta   90.00
_cell.angle_gamma   90.00
#
_symmetry.space_group_name_H-M   'P 1'
#
loop_
_entity.id
_entity.type
_entity.pdbx_description
1 polymer ?
#
loop_
_entity_poly.entity_id
_entity_poly.type
_entity_poly.pdbx_seq_one_letter_code
_entity_poly.pdbx_strand_id
1 'polypeptide(L)'
;MSIVDVMTFTNWLNATSAQDTELADFYRARFTNAFLPAFEAWLATKPLENPDAPKSPFAMEEYQQSEFSKAIELERQANAQGEAFAIANATSTAYVRNTVLFATTLFLCSMAGRFDGRAIKLGLLGLGTVLMLAGLINAVVMARAW
;
A
#
# COMPACT_ATOMS: atom_id res chain seq x y z
N MET A 1 -12.04 -7.93 11.24
CA MET A 1 -12.62 -9.28 11.33
C MET A 1 -11.83 -10.21 10.42
N SER A 2 -11.03 -11.09 11.02
CA SER A 2 -10.19 -12.04 10.30
C SER A 2 -10.97 -13.29 9.90
N ILE A 3 -10.75 -13.80 8.68
CA ILE A 3 -11.35 -15.06 8.22
C ILE A 3 -10.94 -16.26 9.07
N VAL A 4 -9.72 -16.23 9.63
CA VAL A 4 -9.19 -17.29 10.51
C VAL A 4 -9.98 -17.34 11.81
N ASP A 5 -10.34 -16.18 12.38
CA ASP A 5 -11.13 -16.13 13.62
C ASP A 5 -12.55 -16.67 13.39
N VAL A 6 -13.17 -16.33 12.25
CA VAL A 6 -14.51 -16.84 11.88
C VAL A 6 -14.51 -18.35 11.70
N MET A 7 -13.50 -18.89 11.00
CA MET A 7 -13.38 -20.33 10.77
C MET A 7 -13.13 -21.10 12.07
N THR A 8 -12.19 -20.63 12.89
CA THR A 8 -11.87 -21.28 14.17
C THR A 8 -13.03 -21.20 15.16
N PHE A 9 -13.75 -20.08 15.22
CA PHE A 9 -14.95 -19.94 16.04
C PHE A 9 -16.09 -20.86 15.58
N THR A 10 -16.34 -20.95 14.28
CA THR A 10 -17.39 -21.83 13.73
C THR A 10 -17.08 -23.30 14.03
N ASN A 11 -15.81 -23.70 13.89
CA ASN A 11 -15.37 -25.05 14.21
C ASN A 11 -15.48 -25.35 15.72
N TRP A 12 -15.12 -24.38 16.56
CA TRP A 12 -15.33 -24.48 18.01
C TRP A 12 -16.82 -24.62 18.36
N LEU A 13 -17.70 -23.86 17.71
CA LEU A 13 -19.14 -23.93 17.93
C LEU A 13 -19.72 -25.29 17.52
N ASN A 14 -19.26 -25.84 16.39
CA ASN A 14 -19.64 -27.18 15.94
C ASN A 14 -19.18 -28.27 16.92
N ALA A 15 -17.93 -28.21 17.40
CA ALA A 15 -17.39 -29.14 18.38
C ALA A 15 -18.15 -29.06 19.72
N THR A 16 -18.46 -27.84 20.18
CA THR A 16 -19.26 -27.59 21.38
C THR A 16 -20.68 -28.14 21.24
N SER A 17 -21.31 -27.96 20.08
CA SER A 17 -22.63 -28.52 19.78
C SER A 17 -22.62 -30.05 19.71
N ALA A 18 -21.51 -30.65 19.29
CA ALA A 18 -21.31 -32.10 19.27
C ALA A 18 -20.93 -32.67 20.66
N GLN A 19 -20.81 -31.81 21.68
CA GLN A 19 -20.33 -32.14 23.03
C GLN A 19 -18.90 -32.73 23.06
N ASP A 20 -18.10 -32.43 22.03
CA ASP A 20 -16.70 -32.84 21.93
C ASP A 20 -15.81 -31.74 22.54
N THR A 21 -15.59 -31.85 23.85
CA THR A 21 -14.83 -30.84 24.62
C THR A 21 -13.35 -30.83 24.26
N GLU A 22 -12.77 -31.98 23.89
CA GLU A 22 -11.37 -32.08 23.48
C GLU A 22 -11.12 -31.31 22.17
N LEU A 23 -12.01 -31.51 21.19
CA LEU A 23 -11.93 -30.79 19.92
C LEU A 23 -12.25 -29.30 20.07
N ALA A 24 -13.16 -28.93 20.97
CA ALA A 24 -13.44 -27.52 21.28
C ALA A 24 -12.20 -26.84 21.89
N ASP A 25 -11.55 -27.44 22.89
CA ASP A 25 -10.34 -26.87 23.50
C ASP A 25 -9.19 -26.75 22.49
N PHE A 26 -9.09 -27.70 21.56
CA PHE A 26 -8.12 -27.64 20.46
C PHE A 26 -8.31 -26.42 19.55
N TYR A 27 -9.56 -26.05 19.22
CA TYR A 27 -9.85 -24.85 18.44
C TYR A 27 -9.65 -23.57 19.25
N ARG A 28 -10.02 -23.58 20.55
CA ARG A 28 -9.80 -22.44 21.44
C ARG A 28 -8.33 -22.08 21.56
N ALA A 29 -7.44 -23.07 21.64
CA ALA A 29 -5.99 -22.86 21.70
C ALA A 29 -5.40 -22.21 20.43
N ARG A 30 -6.15 -22.16 19.33
CA ARG A 30 -5.74 -21.57 18.04
C ARG A 30 -6.31 -20.20 17.77
N PHE A 31 -7.13 -19.68 18.68
CA PHE A 31 -7.62 -18.31 18.57
C PHE A 31 -6.47 -17.32 18.55
N THR A 32 -6.61 -16.28 17.74
CA THR A 32 -5.61 -15.23 17.66
C THR A 32 -5.56 -14.45 18.98
N ASN A 33 -4.41 -13.86 19.30
CA ASN A 33 -4.23 -13.04 20.51
C ASN A 33 -5.19 -11.84 20.58
N ALA A 34 -5.73 -11.40 19.43
CA ALA A 34 -6.75 -10.35 19.35
C ALA A 34 -8.17 -10.88 19.63
N PHE A 35 -8.46 -12.13 19.24
CA PHE A 35 -9.79 -12.74 19.38
C PHE A 35 -10.01 -13.39 20.74
N LEU A 36 -8.98 -14.02 21.31
CA LEU A 36 -9.10 -14.77 22.58
C LEU A 36 -9.68 -13.93 23.74
N PRO A 37 -9.24 -12.68 24.00
CA PRO A 37 -9.80 -11.86 25.08
C PRO A 37 -11.28 -11.54 24.88
N ALA A 38 -11.67 -11.20 23.64
CA ALA A 38 -13.06 -10.91 23.30
C ALA A 38 -13.94 -12.16 23.40
N PHE A 39 -13.40 -13.32 23.02
CA PHE A 39 -14.08 -14.61 23.18
C PHE A 39 -14.31 -14.97 24.65
N GLU A 40 -13.31 -14.80 25.51
CA GLU A 40 -13.46 -15.10 26.95
C GLU A 40 -14.43 -14.14 27.64
N ALA A 41 -14.35 -12.85 27.32
CA ALA A 41 -15.30 -11.85 27.81
C ALA A 41 -16.73 -12.18 27.34
N TRP A 42 -16.89 -12.56 26.08
CA TRP A 42 -18.17 -13.00 25.53
C TRP A 42 -18.69 -14.26 26.23
N LEU A 43 -17.86 -15.29 26.43
CA LEU A 43 -18.26 -16.53 27.10
C LEU A 43 -18.70 -16.26 28.55
N ALA A 44 -18.05 -15.31 29.23
CA ALA A 44 -18.42 -14.88 30.59
C ALA A 44 -19.82 -14.23 30.66
N THR A 45 -20.34 -13.66 29.56
CA THR A 45 -21.71 -13.13 29.50
C THR A 45 -22.79 -14.22 29.44
N LYS A 46 -22.38 -15.50 29.39
CA LYS A 46 -23.24 -16.69 29.29
C LYS A 46 -24.25 -16.60 28.14
N PRO A 47 -23.78 -16.53 26.89
CA PRO A 47 -24.61 -16.30 25.71
C PRO A 47 -25.63 -17.41 25.42
N LEU A 48 -25.49 -18.58 26.04
CA LEU A 48 -26.45 -19.69 25.93
C LEU A 48 -27.61 -19.58 26.93
N GLU A 49 -27.46 -18.80 28.00
CA GLU A 49 -28.46 -18.64 29.07
C GLU A 49 -29.03 -17.21 29.11
N ASN A 50 -28.28 -16.23 28.60
CA ASN A 50 -28.61 -14.82 28.66
C ASN A 50 -29.01 -14.29 27.25
N PRO A 51 -30.30 -13.95 27.03
CA PRO A 51 -30.76 -13.41 25.76
C PRO A 51 -30.25 -12.00 25.45
N ASP A 52 -29.78 -11.25 26.46
CA ASP A 52 -29.18 -9.92 26.29
C ASP A 52 -27.67 -9.98 25.97
N ALA A 53 -27.08 -11.17 25.97
CA ALA A 53 -25.68 -11.34 25.62
C ALA A 53 -25.43 -10.96 24.14
N PRO A 54 -24.25 -10.42 23.82
CA PRO A 54 -23.88 -10.16 22.43
C PRO A 54 -23.98 -11.44 21.59
N LYS A 55 -24.46 -11.33 20.34
CA LYS A 55 -24.73 -12.49 19.48
C LYS A 55 -23.48 -13.31 19.12
N SER A 56 -22.31 -12.69 19.18
CA SER A 56 -21.03 -13.34 18.94
C SER A 56 -19.89 -12.55 19.58
N PRO A 57 -18.71 -13.18 19.78
CA PRO A 57 -17.50 -12.46 20.21
C PRO A 57 -17.09 -11.35 19.26
N PHE A 58 -17.47 -11.43 17.98
CA PHE A 58 -17.17 -10.41 16.97
C PHE A 58 -17.97 -9.11 17.18
N ALA A 59 -19.06 -9.18 17.93
CA ALA A 59 -19.87 -8.01 18.30
C ALA A 59 -19.34 -7.30 19.55
N MET A 60 -18.32 -7.85 20.22
CA MET A 60 -17.68 -7.23 21.37
C MET A 60 -16.89 -5.98 20.95
N GLU A 61 -16.90 -4.95 21.79
CA GLU A 61 -16.21 -3.68 21.53
C GLU A 61 -14.68 -3.86 21.55
N GLU A 62 -14.20 -4.78 22.39
CA GLU A 62 -12.80 -5.14 22.57
C GLU A 62 -12.17 -5.72 21.29
N TYR A 63 -12.92 -6.53 20.54
CA TYR A 63 -12.44 -7.08 19.26
C TYR A 63 -12.32 -5.98 18.20
N GLN A 64 -13.32 -5.08 18.12
CA GLN A 64 -13.33 -3.96 17.17
C GLN A 64 -12.17 -3.00 17.42
N GLN A 65 -11.91 -2.66 18.68
CA GLN A 65 -10.82 -1.75 19.05
C GLN A 65 -9.45 -2.34 18.67
N SER A 66 -9.24 -3.64 18.91
CA SER A 66 -7.96 -4.28 18.56
C SER A 66 -7.72 -4.31 17.04
N GLU A 67 -8.75 -4.65 16.26
CA GLU A 67 -8.66 -4.71 14.80
C GLU A 67 -8.44 -3.31 14.19
N PHE A 68 -9.09 -2.29 14.75
CA PHE A 68 -8.93 -0.90 14.32
C PHE A 68 -7.52 -0.37 14.63
N SER A 69 -6.98 -0.68 15.82
CA SER A 69 -5.62 -0.29 16.20
C SER A 69 -4.57 -0.89 15.26
N LYS A 70 -4.76 -2.16 14.88
CA LYS A 70 -3.88 -2.86 13.94
C LYS A 70 -4.01 -2.32 12.52
N ALA A 71 -5.21 -1.94 12.09
CA ALA A 71 -5.43 -1.30 10.80
C ALA A 71 -4.71 0.06 10.73
N ILE A 72 -4.84 0.90 11.76
CA ILE A 72 -4.12 2.19 11.85
C ILE A 72 -2.61 1.98 11.83
N GLU A 73 -2.11 0.96 12.54
CA GLU A 73 -0.69 0.64 12.55
C GLU A 73 -0.18 0.27 11.15
N LEU A 74 -0.90 -0.62 10.46
CA LEU A 74 -0.58 -1.05 9.10
C LEU A 74 -0.67 0.12 8.10
N GLU A 75 -1.67 0.98 8.24
CA GLU A 75 -1.82 2.18 7.42
C GLU A 75 -0.66 3.16 7.64
N ARG A 76 -0.23 3.34 8.89
CA ARG A 76 0.94 4.19 9.21
C ARG A 76 2.21 3.63 8.61
N GLN A 77 2.42 2.32 8.68
CA GLN A 77 3.57 1.65 8.07
C GLN A 77 3.54 1.75 6.54
N ALA A 78 2.36 1.56 5.93
CA ALA A 78 2.18 1.71 4.49
C ALA A 78 2.45 3.16 4.03
N ASN A 79 1.96 4.17 4.77
CA ASN A 79 2.21 5.57 4.46
C ASN A 79 3.69 5.93 4.59
N ALA A 80 4.36 5.49 5.66
CA ALA A 80 5.80 5.71 5.83
C ALA A 80 6.63 5.08 4.69
N GLN A 81 6.24 3.87 4.24
CA GLN A 81 6.87 3.25 3.07
C GLN A 81 6.54 4.03 1.79
N GLY A 82 5.27 4.46 1.61
CA GLY A 82 4.82 5.24 0.46
C GLY A 82 5.56 6.57 0.29
N GLU A 83 5.86 7.28 1.38
CA GLU A 83 6.66 8.50 1.36
C GLU A 83 8.09 8.23 0.88
N ALA A 84 8.73 7.16 1.38
CA ALA A 84 10.05 6.75 0.92
C ALA A 84 10.04 6.37 -0.57
N PHE A 85 9.00 5.68 -1.04
CA PHE A 85 8.81 5.36 -2.46
C PHE A 85 8.56 6.61 -3.31
N ALA A 86 7.84 7.61 -2.82
CA ALA A 86 7.59 8.85 -3.55
C ALA A 86 8.90 9.62 -3.84
N ILE A 87 9.81 9.67 -2.85
CA ILE A 87 11.14 10.28 -3.00
C ILE A 87 11.97 9.52 -4.04
N ALA A 88 12.00 8.18 -3.97
CA ALA A 88 12.70 7.35 -4.94
C ALA A 88 12.10 7.47 -6.36
N ASN A 89 10.78 7.57 -6.49
CA ASN A 89 10.09 7.65 -7.78
C ASN A 89 10.27 9.02 -8.48
N ALA A 90 10.36 10.10 -7.70
CA ALA A 90 10.66 11.44 -8.23
C ALA A 90 11.99 11.44 -9.01
N THR A 91 12.96 10.67 -8.53
CA THR A 91 14.28 10.49 -9.16
C THR A 91 14.16 9.77 -10.51
N SER A 92 13.44 8.66 -10.54
CA SER A 92 13.21 7.88 -11.77
C SER A 92 12.51 8.71 -12.86
N THR A 93 11.45 9.43 -12.49
CA THR A 93 10.69 10.29 -13.40
C THR A 93 11.56 11.40 -14.00
N ALA A 94 12.46 11.98 -13.20
CA ALA A 94 13.38 13.02 -13.66
C ALA A 94 14.37 12.48 -14.71
N TYR A 95 14.92 11.28 -14.54
CA TYR A 95 15.81 10.64 -15.51
C TYR A 95 15.11 10.33 -16.84
N VAL A 96 13.88 9.80 -16.80
CA VAL A 96 13.08 9.52 -18.00
C VAL A 96 12.83 10.81 -18.79
N ARG A 97 12.38 11.88 -18.10
CA ARG A 97 12.15 13.18 -18.74
C ARG A 97 13.42 13.71 -19.42
N ASN A 98 14.57 13.63 -18.76
CA ASN A 98 15.81 14.16 -19.30
C ASN A 98 16.29 13.37 -20.53
N THR A 99 16.14 12.05 -20.51
CA THR A 99 16.43 11.17 -21.65
C THR A 99 15.59 11.55 -22.88
N VAL A 100 14.29 11.79 -22.69
CA VAL A 100 13.39 12.18 -23.80
C VAL A 100 13.76 13.56 -24.37
N LEU A 101 14.12 14.53 -23.52
CA LEU A 101 14.57 15.85 -23.96
C LEU A 101 15.85 15.77 -24.82
N PHE A 102 16.82 14.98 -24.39
CA PHE A 102 18.06 14.78 -25.16
C PHE A 102 17.83 13.99 -26.44
N ALA A 103 17.00 12.95 -26.42
CA ALA A 103 16.65 12.20 -27.63
C ALA A 103 15.99 13.12 -28.69
N THR A 104 15.05 13.96 -28.24
CA THR A 104 14.39 14.95 -29.11
C THR A 104 15.39 15.97 -29.66
N THR A 105 16.32 16.43 -28.84
CA THR A 105 17.39 17.36 -29.24
C THR A 105 18.26 16.75 -30.34
N LEU A 106 18.76 15.53 -30.14
CA LEU A 106 19.58 14.82 -31.12
C LEU A 106 18.81 14.58 -32.42
N PHE A 107 17.52 14.26 -32.32
CA PHE A 107 16.64 14.10 -33.47
C PHE A 107 16.53 15.40 -34.28
N LEU A 108 16.23 16.53 -33.64
CA LEU A 108 16.14 17.83 -34.32
C LEU A 108 17.47 18.23 -34.97
N CYS A 109 18.58 17.96 -34.31
CA CYS A 109 19.92 18.23 -34.84
C CYS A 109 20.23 17.39 -36.08
N SER A 110 19.87 16.10 -36.06
CA SER A 110 19.99 15.19 -37.22
C SER A 110 19.07 15.61 -38.38
N MET A 111 17.84 16.03 -38.07
CA MET A 111 16.85 16.47 -39.06
C MET A 111 17.26 17.78 -39.74
N ALA A 112 17.92 18.71 -39.02
CA ALA A 112 18.34 20.00 -39.57
C ALA A 112 19.27 19.87 -40.80
N GLY A 113 20.05 18.79 -40.89
CA GLY A 113 20.92 18.51 -42.04
C GLY A 113 20.17 18.15 -43.33
N ARG A 114 18.90 17.74 -43.25
CA ARG A 114 18.12 17.23 -44.40
C ARG A 114 17.32 18.28 -45.16
N PHE A 115 17.19 19.50 -44.64
CA PHE A 115 16.44 20.58 -45.30
C PHE A 115 17.40 21.51 -46.05
N ASP A 116 17.01 22.09 -47.19
CA ASP A 116 17.85 23.08 -47.88
C ASP A 116 17.57 24.53 -47.44
N GLY A 117 16.40 24.79 -46.86
CA GLY A 117 15.98 26.11 -46.39
C GLY A 117 16.73 26.59 -45.16
N ARG A 118 17.51 27.67 -45.27
CA ARG A 118 18.25 28.30 -44.15
C ARG A 118 17.38 28.63 -42.94
N ALA A 119 16.16 29.14 -43.16
CA ALA A 119 15.23 29.47 -42.08
C ALA A 119 14.79 28.22 -41.28
N ILE A 120 14.55 27.10 -41.97
CA ILE A 120 14.13 25.83 -41.34
C ILE A 120 15.30 25.23 -40.54
N LYS A 121 16.53 25.30 -41.07
CA LYS A 121 17.74 24.87 -40.33
C LYS A 121 17.92 25.66 -39.04
N LEU A 122 17.85 26.99 -39.13
CA LEU A 122 18.01 27.88 -37.97
C LEU A 122 16.90 27.67 -36.93
N GLY A 123 15.66 27.44 -37.38
CA GLY A 123 14.55 27.11 -36.49
C GLY A 123 14.74 25.79 -35.73
N LEU A 124 15.13 24.72 -36.43
CA LEU A 124 15.39 23.40 -35.82
C LEU A 124 16.59 23.44 -34.86
N LEU A 125 17.67 24.12 -35.23
CA LEU A 125 18.84 24.33 -34.37
C LEU A 125 18.50 25.16 -33.14
N GLY A 126 17.73 26.23 -33.30
CA GLY A 126 17.25 27.06 -32.20
C GLY A 126 16.42 26.26 -31.20
N LEU A 127 15.43 25.52 -31.69
CA LEU A 127 14.57 24.68 -30.85
C LEU A 127 15.36 23.57 -30.14
N GLY A 128 16.26 22.89 -30.86
CA GLY A 128 17.14 21.87 -30.28
C GLY A 128 18.04 22.45 -29.20
N THR A 129 18.60 23.65 -29.40
CA THR A 129 19.45 24.32 -28.40
C THR A 129 18.66 24.65 -27.14
N VAL A 130 17.41 25.14 -27.26
CA VAL A 130 16.55 25.41 -26.10
C VAL A 130 16.24 24.13 -25.32
N LEU A 131 15.88 23.04 -26.00
CA LEU A 131 15.61 21.75 -25.36
C LEU A 131 16.86 21.16 -24.69
N MET A 132 18.03 21.33 -25.31
CA MET A 132 19.32 20.91 -24.75
C MET A 132 19.62 21.65 -23.44
N LEU A 133 19.48 22.98 -23.44
CA LEU A 133 19.69 23.80 -22.25
C LEU A 133 18.70 23.44 -21.14
N ALA A 134 17.43 23.21 -21.48
CA ALA A 134 16.42 22.77 -20.52
C ALA A 134 16.77 21.41 -19.89
N GLY A 135 17.21 20.43 -20.68
CA GLY A 135 17.69 19.14 -20.17
C GLY A 135 18.91 19.28 -19.26
N LEU A 136 19.89 20.11 -19.66
CA LEU A 136 21.11 20.35 -18.89
C LEU A 136 20.82 21.00 -17.52
N ILE A 137 19.95 22.02 -17.50
CA ILE A 137 19.52 22.69 -16.26
C ILE A 137 18.84 21.69 -15.32
N ASN A 138 17.93 20.86 -15.84
CA ASN A 138 17.26 19.82 -15.05
C ASN A 138 18.26 18.81 -14.46
N ALA A 139 19.24 18.39 -15.25
CA ALA A 139 20.28 17.46 -14.80
C ALA A 139 21.15 18.05 -13.67
N VAL A 140 21.53 19.33 -13.80
CA VAL A 140 22.37 20.02 -12.82
C VAL A 140 21.62 20.31 -11.52
N VAL A 141 20.35 20.75 -11.61
CA VAL A 141 19.51 20.96 -10.43
C VAL A 141 19.32 19.65 -9.68
N MET A 142 19.11 18.56 -10.41
CA MET A 142 19.02 17.23 -9.82
C MET A 142 20.34 16.81 -9.16
N ALA A 143 21.49 16.95 -9.83
CA ALA A 143 22.80 16.60 -9.27
C ALA A 143 23.20 17.41 -8.01
N ARG A 144 22.64 18.60 -7.83
CA ARG A 144 22.85 19.45 -6.65
C ARG A 144 21.94 19.12 -5.46
N ALA A 145 20.88 18.37 -5.70
CA ALA A 145 19.90 17.98 -4.68
C ALA A 145 20.27 16.67 -3.94
N TRP A 146 21.37 16.03 -4.35
CA TRP A 146 22.00 14.87 -3.70
C TRP A 146 23.30 15.31 -3.01
#